data_AF-A0A2V8APG8-F1
#
_entry.id   AF-A0A2V8APG8-F1
#
_cell.length_a   1.000
_cell.length_b   1.000
_cell.length_c   1.000
_cell.angle_alpha   90.00
_cell.angle_beta   90.00
_cell.angle_gamma   90.00
#
_symmetry.space_group_name_H-M   'P 1'
#
loop_
_entity.id
_entity.type
_entity.pdbx_description
1 polymer ?
#
loop_
_entity_poly.entity_id
_entity_poly.type
_entity_poly.pdbx_seq_one_letter_code
_entity_poly.pdbx_strand_id
1 'polypeptide(L)'
;MEATRRSFLIGAALGLGTALSRPRSGRAQQPGLGRDRLVLLGTKGGPRVTSYAPTPSANLIVYRNVPYVIDAGYGVTFKLVEAGLPLPEIRYVFITHHHSDHNLELGPLVYNAAAARKQGSPSGCLKISESRPADSLPRTAPATPTRTRN
;
A
#
# COMPACT_ATOMS: atom_id res chain seq x y z
N MET A 1 -8.59 50.17 -24.46
CA MET A 1 -9.76 49.29 -24.60
C MET A 1 -9.27 48.01 -25.26
N GLU A 2 -8.93 47.00 -24.43
CA GLU A 2 -8.43 45.70 -24.87
C GLU A 2 -9.51 44.93 -25.63
N ALA A 3 -9.19 44.48 -26.85
CA ALA A 3 -10.02 43.56 -27.60
C ALA A 3 -9.76 42.13 -27.13
N THR A 4 -10.74 41.63 -26.38
CA THR A 4 -10.84 40.31 -25.75
C THR A 4 -10.62 39.15 -26.73
N ARG A 5 -9.77 38.19 -26.33
CA ARG A 5 -9.49 36.88 -26.97
C ARG A 5 -10.72 35.94 -26.96
N ARG A 6 -11.82 36.34 -27.58
CA ARG A 6 -13.06 35.56 -27.64
C ARG A 6 -13.74 35.73 -28.99
N SER A 7 -13.16 35.20 -30.05
CA SER A 7 -13.85 34.99 -31.32
C SER A 7 -13.00 34.10 -32.20
N PHE A 8 -12.96 32.80 -31.92
CA PHE A 8 -12.67 31.84 -32.98
C PHE A 8 -13.30 30.50 -32.62
N LEU A 9 -14.03 29.96 -33.60
CA LEU A 9 -14.61 28.61 -33.68
C LEU A 9 -16.03 28.43 -33.13
N ILE A 10 -16.98 29.07 -33.80
CA ILE A 10 -18.25 28.42 -34.16
C ILE A 10 -18.01 27.70 -35.49
N GLY A 11 -18.26 26.39 -35.54
CA GLY A 11 -18.12 25.59 -36.75
C GLY A 11 -18.63 24.15 -36.57
N ALA A 12 -19.91 23.97 -36.89
CA ALA A 12 -20.73 22.77 -37.07
C ALA A 12 -20.06 21.39 -37.29
N ALA A 13 -20.68 20.35 -36.71
CA ALA A 13 -21.19 19.19 -37.48
C ALA A 13 -21.97 18.21 -36.58
N LEU A 14 -23.27 18.04 -36.88
CA LEU A 14 -24.08 16.89 -36.51
C LEU A 14 -23.61 15.67 -37.31
N GLY A 15 -23.31 14.55 -36.64
CA GLY A 15 -22.83 13.34 -37.30
C GLY A 15 -22.92 12.08 -36.44
N LEU A 16 -24.05 11.39 -36.57
CA LEU A 16 -24.28 9.94 -36.55
C LEU A 16 -23.28 9.01 -35.82
N GLY A 17 -23.78 8.34 -34.78
CA GLY A 17 -23.49 6.94 -34.43
C GLY A 17 -22.03 6.50 -34.30
N THR A 18 -21.51 6.48 -33.06
CA THR A 18 -20.40 5.58 -32.72
C THR A 18 -20.79 4.69 -31.55
N ALA A 19 -20.54 3.40 -31.75
CA ALA A 19 -20.92 2.30 -30.89
C ALA A 19 -20.52 2.56 -29.42
N LEU A 20 -21.43 2.20 -28.51
CA LEU A 20 -21.15 2.03 -27.09
C LEU A 20 -19.99 1.04 -26.92
N SER A 21 -18.78 1.56 -26.93
CA SER A 21 -17.57 0.85 -26.55
C SER A 21 -17.64 0.65 -25.05
N ARG A 22 -18.40 -0.36 -24.62
CA ARG A 22 -18.36 -0.85 -23.24
C ARG A 22 -16.88 -1.07 -22.91
N PRO A 23 -16.30 -0.39 -21.90
CA PRO A 23 -14.96 -0.73 -21.48
C PRO A 23 -15.00 -2.19 -21.08
N ARG A 24 -14.27 -3.04 -21.81
CA ARG A 24 -13.94 -4.36 -21.29
C ARG A 24 -13.17 -4.07 -20.02
N SER A 25 -13.79 -4.33 -18.86
CA SER A 25 -13.06 -4.48 -17.61
C SER A 25 -12.06 -5.60 -17.82
N GLY A 26 -10.86 -5.25 -18.28
CA GLY A 26 -9.73 -6.14 -18.31
C GLY A 26 -9.52 -6.60 -16.89
N ARG A 27 -9.75 -7.89 -16.64
CA ARG A 27 -9.38 -8.49 -15.37
C ARG A 27 -7.87 -8.26 -15.25
N ALA A 28 -7.48 -7.42 -14.30
CA ALA A 28 -6.10 -7.17 -13.97
C ALA A 28 -5.39 -8.53 -13.86
N GLN A 29 -4.49 -8.84 -14.79
CA GLN A 29 -3.63 -10.00 -14.64
C GLN A 29 -2.87 -9.79 -13.33
N GLN A 30 -3.12 -10.64 -12.33
CA GLN A 30 -2.33 -10.53 -11.11
C GLN A 30 -0.89 -10.85 -11.48
N PRO A 31 0.08 -10.00 -11.11
CA PRO A 31 1.47 -10.23 -11.45
C PRO A 31 1.90 -11.53 -10.80
N GLY A 32 2.55 -12.41 -11.55
CA GLY A 32 3.11 -13.63 -10.99
C GLY A 32 4.30 -13.32 -10.08
N LEU A 33 4.04 -12.96 -8.82
CA LEU A 33 5.04 -12.69 -7.78
C LEU A 33 5.80 -13.94 -7.34
N GLY A 34 5.45 -15.12 -7.87
CA GLY A 34 6.16 -16.38 -7.66
C GLY A 34 5.55 -17.23 -6.54
N ARG A 35 6.36 -18.14 -6.00
CA ARG A 35 5.97 -19.06 -4.91
C ARG A 35 5.83 -18.30 -3.58
N ASP A 36 5.07 -18.93 -2.69
CA ASP A 36 4.95 -18.48 -1.30
C ASP A 36 6.33 -18.45 -0.64
N ARG A 37 6.68 -17.31 -0.03
CA ARG A 37 8.00 -17.11 0.57
C ARG A 37 7.99 -16.00 1.62
N LEU A 38 8.94 -16.09 2.53
CA LEU A 38 9.36 -15.04 3.44
C LEU A 38 10.73 -14.51 2.99
N VAL A 39 10.87 -13.20 2.86
CA VAL A 39 12.13 -12.52 2.58
C VAL A 39 12.44 -11.59 3.75
N LEU A 40 13.61 -11.78 4.36
CA LEU A 40 14.12 -10.92 5.41
C LEU A 40 14.83 -9.73 4.76
N LEU A 41 14.16 -8.58 4.72
CA LEU A 41 14.65 -7.38 4.03
C LEU A 41 15.60 -6.57 4.91
N GLY A 42 15.37 -6.59 6.22
CA GLY A 42 16.23 -5.99 7.21
C GLY A 42 16.01 -6.62 8.58
N THR A 43 17.11 -6.88 9.27
CA THR A 43 17.16 -7.68 10.51
C THR A 43 17.84 -6.93 11.66
N LYS A 44 18.23 -5.67 11.46
CA LYS A 44 18.87 -4.86 12.50
C LYS A 44 17.81 -4.37 13.49
N GLY A 45 17.95 -4.80 14.75
CA GLY A 45 17.14 -4.28 15.84
C GLY A 45 17.60 -2.90 16.34
N GLY A 46 16.65 -2.16 16.90
CA GLY A 46 16.85 -0.93 17.64
C GLY A 46 16.91 0.33 16.76
N PRO A 47 16.49 1.48 17.30
CA PRO A 47 16.24 2.72 16.53
C PRO A 47 17.52 3.39 16.00
N ARG A 48 18.70 2.98 16.48
CA ARG A 48 19.98 3.61 16.15
C ARG A 48 20.44 3.20 14.75
N VAL A 49 20.62 4.17 13.86
CA VAL A 49 21.27 3.96 12.57
C VAL A 49 22.79 4.00 12.78
N THR A 50 23.46 2.87 12.54
CA THR A 50 24.91 2.73 12.79
C THR A 50 25.70 2.41 11.53
N SER A 51 25.08 1.78 10.53
CA SER A 51 25.70 1.40 9.26
C SER A 51 24.62 1.15 8.20
N TYR A 52 25.04 0.91 6.96
CA TYR A 52 24.15 0.57 5.85
C TYR A 52 23.63 -0.88 5.90
N ALA A 53 24.32 -1.79 6.60
CA ALA A 53 23.93 -3.18 6.73
C ALA A 53 24.37 -3.76 8.10
N PRO A 54 23.51 -4.55 8.78
CA PRO A 54 22.15 -4.90 8.38
C PRO A 54 21.20 -3.69 8.41
N THR A 55 20.23 -3.67 7.49
CA THR A 55 19.18 -2.64 7.45
C THR A 55 18.18 -2.83 8.60
N PRO A 56 17.52 -1.76 9.09
CA PRO A 56 16.41 -1.80 10.05
C PRO A 56 15.28 -2.78 9.71
N SER A 57 14.45 -3.12 10.69
CA SER A 57 13.39 -4.14 10.56
C SER A 57 12.49 -3.92 9.35
N ALA A 58 12.47 -4.92 8.47
CA ALA A 58 11.51 -5.03 7.38
C ALA A 58 11.46 -6.47 6.87
N ASN A 59 10.28 -6.96 6.53
CA ASN A 59 10.07 -8.30 5.97
C ASN A 59 9.02 -8.28 4.87
N LEU A 60 9.15 -9.19 3.91
CA LEU A 60 8.16 -9.42 2.86
C LEU A 60 7.65 -10.86 2.93
N ILE A 61 6.35 -11.01 3.04
CA ILE A 61 5.66 -12.28 2.83
C ILE A 61 4.95 -12.21 1.48
N VAL A 62 5.23 -13.15 0.60
CA VAL A 62 4.38 -13.40 -0.58
C VAL A 62 3.59 -14.65 -0.28
N TYR A 63 2.27 -14.54 -0.29
CA TYR A 63 1.37 -15.67 -0.07
C TYR A 63 0.23 -15.63 -1.06
N ARG A 64 0.00 -16.71 -1.80
CA ARG A 64 -1.01 -16.80 -2.86
C ARG A 64 -0.93 -15.61 -3.81
N ASN A 65 0.28 -15.26 -4.21
CA ASN A 65 0.55 -14.17 -5.13
C ASN A 65 0.16 -12.77 -4.61
N VAL A 66 0.02 -12.62 -3.29
CA VAL A 66 -0.24 -11.34 -2.62
C VAL A 66 0.96 -10.96 -1.75
N PRO A 67 1.52 -9.75 -1.91
CA PRO A 67 2.63 -9.29 -1.09
C PRO A 67 2.12 -8.58 0.18
N TYR A 68 2.71 -8.94 1.31
CA TYR A 68 2.49 -8.36 2.62
C TYR A 68 3.84 -7.88 3.16
N VAL A 69 3.96 -6.56 3.36
CA VAL A 69 5.16 -5.95 3.94
C VAL A 69 4.93 -5.82 5.44
N ILE A 70 5.87 -6.31 6.24
CA ILE A 70 5.87 -6.19 7.70
C ILE A 70 7.02 -5.27 8.09
N ASP A 71 6.69 -4.17 8.75
CA ASP A 71 7.54 -3.01 9.05
C ASP A 71 8.10 -2.30 7.81
N ALA A 72 8.41 -1.02 8.01
CA ALA A 72 8.96 -0.11 7.02
C ALA A 72 10.19 0.62 7.59
N GLY A 73 11.17 -0.17 8.05
CA GLY A 73 12.48 0.33 8.46
C GLY A 73 13.20 1.07 7.33
N TYR A 74 14.15 1.93 7.70
CA TYR A 74 14.93 2.71 6.74
C TYR A 74 15.69 1.81 5.73
N GLY A 75 15.58 2.12 4.44
CA GLY A 75 16.08 1.35 3.31
C GLY A 75 15.10 0.32 2.73
N VAL A 76 13.89 0.15 3.27
CA VAL A 76 12.94 -0.91 2.84
C VAL A 76 12.58 -0.83 1.36
N THR A 77 12.43 0.36 0.77
CA THR A 77 12.08 0.51 -0.65
C THR A 77 13.13 -0.15 -1.54
N PHE A 78 14.42 0.09 -1.27
CA PHE A 78 15.50 -0.52 -2.02
C PHE A 78 15.54 -2.03 -1.84
N LYS A 79 15.30 -2.52 -0.61
CA LYS A 79 15.26 -3.95 -0.33
C LYS A 79 14.10 -4.68 -1.01
N LEU A 80 12.95 -4.04 -1.15
CA LEU A 80 11.82 -4.59 -1.91
C LEU A 80 12.15 -4.71 -3.39
N VAL A 81 12.80 -3.70 -3.98
CA VAL A 81 13.26 -3.73 -5.37
C VAL A 81 14.33 -4.81 -5.57
N GLU A 82 15.31 -4.91 -4.66
CA GLU A 82 16.34 -5.96 -4.65
C GLU A 82 15.73 -7.36 -4.55
N ALA A 83 14.67 -7.53 -3.76
CA ALA A 83 13.90 -8.77 -3.65
C ALA A 83 12.97 -9.05 -4.84
N GLY A 84 13.00 -8.21 -5.89
CA GLY A 84 12.21 -8.37 -7.10
C GLY A 84 10.72 -8.07 -6.93
N LEU A 85 10.31 -7.35 -5.87
CA LEU A 85 8.93 -6.89 -5.71
C LEU A 85 8.74 -5.56 -6.47
N PRO A 86 7.87 -5.50 -7.50
CA PRO A 86 7.53 -4.23 -8.13
C PRO A 86 6.76 -3.36 -7.14
N LEU A 87 7.21 -2.13 -6.89
CA LEU A 87 6.56 -1.22 -5.93
C LEU A 87 5.06 -0.97 -6.19
N PRO A 88 4.55 -0.94 -7.44
CA PRO A 88 3.11 -0.85 -7.70
C PRO A 88 2.28 -2.00 -7.12
N GLU A 89 2.90 -3.15 -6.83
CA GLU A 89 2.25 -4.33 -6.26
C GLU A 89 2.10 -4.29 -4.74
N ILE A 90 2.71 -3.31 -4.08
CA ILE A 90 2.55 -3.14 -2.64
C ILE A 90 1.08 -2.79 -2.36
N ARG A 91 0.41 -3.67 -1.61
CA ARG A 91 -1.01 -3.52 -1.24
C ARG A 91 -1.26 -3.56 0.26
N TYR A 92 -0.40 -4.23 1.02
CA TYR A 92 -0.56 -4.40 2.46
C TYR A 92 0.75 -4.12 3.16
N VAL A 93 0.72 -3.19 4.11
CA VAL A 93 1.83 -2.86 5.01
C VAL A 93 1.32 -3.00 6.44
N PHE A 94 2.07 -3.72 7.28
CA PHE A 94 1.78 -3.88 8.70
C PHE A 94 2.92 -3.29 9.51
N ILE A 95 2.64 -2.35 10.39
CA ILE A 95 3.61 -1.82 11.34
C ILE A 95 3.41 -2.53 12.68
N THR A 96 4.46 -3.19 13.16
CA THR A 96 4.39 -3.98 14.39
C THR A 96 4.28 -3.10 15.64
N HIS A 97 4.96 -1.96 15.65
CA HIS A 97 4.92 -0.94 16.71
C HIS A 97 5.64 0.34 16.24
N HIS A 98 5.56 1.41 17.03
CA HIS A 98 6.04 2.74 16.62
C HIS A 98 7.45 3.11 17.11
N HIS A 99 8.43 2.20 16.94
CA HIS A 99 9.84 2.59 16.98
C HIS A 99 10.33 2.97 15.58
N SER A 100 11.34 3.85 15.52
CA SER A 100 11.83 4.39 14.25
C SER A 100 12.42 3.31 13.33
N ASP A 101 13.03 2.27 13.88
CA ASP A 101 13.54 1.13 13.10
C ASP A 101 12.44 0.29 12.43
N HIS A 102 11.17 0.54 12.73
CA HIS A 102 10.02 -0.16 12.15
C HIS A 102 9.15 0.71 11.24
N ASN A 103 9.27 2.05 11.27
CA ASN A 103 8.33 2.92 10.55
C ASN A 103 8.92 4.15 9.86
N LEU A 104 10.24 4.41 9.99
CA LEU A 104 10.85 5.64 9.51
C LEU A 104 10.70 5.86 7.99
N GLU A 105 10.62 4.77 7.20
CA GLU A 105 10.43 4.87 5.75
C GLU A 105 8.98 4.68 5.29
N LEU A 106 8.01 4.56 6.20
CA LEU A 106 6.61 4.31 5.80
C LEU A 106 6.08 5.36 4.82
N GLY A 107 6.32 6.65 5.10
CA GLY A 107 5.93 7.75 4.21
C GLY A 107 6.61 7.66 2.84
N PRO A 108 7.95 7.71 2.76
CA PRO A 108 8.68 7.57 1.50
C PRO A 108 8.33 6.30 0.72
N LEU A 109 8.13 5.16 1.38
CA LEU A 109 7.68 3.91 0.74
C LEU A 109 6.36 4.09 0.01
N VAL A 110 5.37 4.72 0.65
CA VAL A 110 4.05 5.02 0.05
C VAL A 110 4.21 5.95 -1.16
N TYR A 111 5.02 7.00 -1.04
CA TYR A 111 5.29 7.93 -2.14
C TYR A 111 5.99 7.25 -3.32
N ASN A 112 7.01 6.44 -3.06
CA ASN A 112 7.73 5.69 -4.08
C ASN A 112 6.83 4.66 -4.78
N ALA A 113 5.98 3.97 -4.01
CA ALA A 113 5.00 3.06 -4.56
C ALA A 113 3.95 3.78 -5.42
N ALA A 114 3.50 4.97 -5.01
CA ALA A 114 2.59 5.79 -5.80
C ALA A 114 3.25 6.30 -7.09
N ALA A 115 4.48 6.82 -7.00
CA ALA A 115 5.24 7.33 -8.14
C ALA A 115 5.57 6.25 -9.18
N ALA A 116 5.76 5.00 -8.76
CA ALA A 116 6.03 3.88 -9.65
C ALA A 116 4.79 3.39 -10.43
N ARG A 117 3.57 3.84 -10.09
CA ARG A 117 2.33 3.37 -10.73
C ARG A 117 2.14 3.99 -12.11
N LYS A 118 1.79 3.15 -13.09
CA LYS A 118 1.36 3.59 -14.43
C LYS A 118 -0.09 4.07 -14.40
N GLN A 119 -0.40 5.13 -15.16
CA GLN A 119 -1.77 5.63 -15.34
C GLN A 119 -2.68 4.53 -15.90
N GLY A 120 -3.88 4.40 -15.34
CA GLY A 120 -4.85 3.37 -15.73
C GLY A 120 -4.58 1.97 -15.18
N SER A 121 -3.52 1.77 -14.39
CA SER A 121 -3.27 0.46 -13.75
C SER A 121 -4.31 0.19 -12.65
N PRO A 122 -4.90 -1.02 -12.61
CA PRO A 122 -5.83 -1.42 -11.55
C PRO A 122 -5.12 -1.36 -10.20
N SER A 123 -5.39 -0.30 -9.46
CA SER A 123 -4.72 -0.01 -8.19
C SER A 123 -5.67 -0.36 -7.07
N GLY A 124 -5.45 -1.49 -6.41
CA GLY A 124 -6.07 -1.71 -5.10
C GLY A 124 -5.61 -0.62 -4.14
N CYS A 125 -6.49 -0.20 -3.22
CA CYS A 125 -6.11 0.71 -2.14
C CYS A 125 -4.99 0.08 -1.30
N LEU A 126 -3.86 0.80 -1.15
CA LEU A 126 -2.81 0.43 -0.20
C LEU A 126 -3.41 0.45 1.22
N LYS A 127 -3.35 -0.69 1.90
CA LYS A 127 -3.80 -0.85 3.28
C LYS A 127 -2.60 -0.84 4.20
N ILE A 128 -2.62 0.09 5.16
CA ILE A 128 -1.66 0.16 6.26
C ILE A 128 -2.42 -0.26 7.53
N SER A 129 -1.87 -1.22 8.26
CA SER A 129 -2.37 -1.67 9.55
C SER A 129 -1.29 -1.51 10.60
N GLU A 130 -1.65 -1.11 11.81
CA GLU A 130 -0.71 -0.87 12.91
C GLU A 130 -1.18 -1.61 14.16
N SER A 131 -0.26 -1.93 15.07
CA SER A 131 -0.63 -2.44 16.38
C SER A 131 -1.50 -1.42 17.12
N ARG A 132 -2.66 -1.85 17.62
CA ARG A 132 -3.43 -0.98 18.51
C ARG A 132 -2.87 -1.05 19.94
N PRO A 133 -2.90 0.05 20.70
CA PRO A 133 -2.60 0.04 22.13
C PRO A 133 -3.45 -1.00 22.88
N ALA A 134 -2.89 -1.63 23.92
CA ALA A 134 -3.59 -2.68 24.67
C ALA A 134 -4.92 -2.20 25.31
N ASP A 135 -5.03 -0.90 25.62
CA ASP A 135 -6.22 -0.26 26.20
C ASP A 135 -7.31 0.11 25.19
N SER A 136 -7.04 -0.05 23.88
CA SER A 136 -7.97 0.27 22.80
C SER A 136 -9.00 -0.84 22.53
N LEU A 137 -8.86 -2.00 23.17
CA LEU A 137 -9.85 -3.07 23.06
C LEU A 137 -11.13 -2.66 23.82
N PRO A 138 -12.32 -2.91 23.25
CA PRO A 138 -13.56 -2.67 23.97
C PRO A 138 -13.52 -3.46 25.28
N ARG A 139 -13.60 -2.75 26.41
CA ARG A 139 -13.69 -3.40 27.72
C ARG A 139 -14.93 -4.29 27.67
N THR A 140 -14.73 -5.61 27.77
CA THR A 140 -15.84 -6.55 27.92
C THR A 140 -16.64 -6.10 29.13
N ALA A 141 -17.91 -5.75 28.93
CA ALA A 141 -18.81 -5.46 30.03
C ALA A 141 -18.79 -6.64 31.01
N PRO A 142 -18.72 -6.41 32.33
CA PRO A 142 -18.74 -7.50 33.29
C PRO A 142 -20.01 -8.33 33.07
N ALA A 143 -19.85 -9.65 32.97
CA ALA A 143 -20.97 -10.56 32.82
C ALA A 143 -21.97 -10.31 33.95
N THR A 144 -23.21 -9.94 33.61
CA THR A 144 -24.26 -9.75 34.60
C THR A 144 -24.55 -11.09 35.25
N PRO A 145 -24.37 -11.25 36.58
CA PRO A 145 -24.61 -12.53 37.24
C PRO A 145 -26.09 -12.86 37.10
N THR A 146 -26.39 -13.98 36.43
CA THR A 146 -27.74 -14.48 36.28
C THR A 146 -28.20 -15.00 37.65
N ARG A 147 -29.01 -14.22 38.35
CA ARG A 147 -29.60 -14.63 39.63
C ARG A 147 -30.65 -15.71 39.37
N THR A 148 -30.28 -16.97 39.48
CA THR A 148 -31.24 -18.09 39.57
C THR A 148 -32.03 -17.90 40.86
N ARG A 149 -33.34 -17.65 40.72
CA ARG A 149 -34.27 -17.69 41.86
C ARG A 149 -34.58 -19.17 42.13
N ASN A 150 -34.31 -19.62 43.35
CA ASN A 150 -34.88 -20.84 43.91
C ASN A 150 -36.36 -20.62 44.22
#